data_AF-A0A7C5T5L6-F1
#
_entry.id   AF-A0A7C5T5L6-F1
#
_cell.length_a   1.000
_cell.length_b   1.000
_cell.length_c   1.000
_cell.angle_alpha   90.00
_cell.angle_beta   90.00
_cell.angle_gamma   90.00
#
_symmetry.space_group_name_H-M   'P 1'
#
loop_
_entity.id
_entity.type
_entity.pdbx_description
1 polymer ?
#
loop_
_entity_poly.entity_id
_entity_poly.type
_entity_poly.pdbx_seq_one_letter_code
_entity_poly.pdbx_strand_id
1 'polypeptide(L)'
;MVIISVEDAQRCVEDKLFELICTCNIKTLVASHQGIITLPPKLAGKPLEEAKAECGICLEVVDGRRQYLLVFFTLKIGLRDLAEIVATACRGNVLSLP
;
A
#
# COMPACT_ATOMS: atom_id res chain seq x y z
N MET A 1 5.74 7.73 4.80
CA MET A 1 4.72 7.03 3.98
C MET A 1 4.72 7.60 2.57
N VAL A 2 4.43 6.80 1.55
CA VAL A 2 4.16 7.28 0.19
C VAL A 2 2.82 6.69 -0.27
N ILE A 3 2.02 7.47 -0.98
CA ILE A 3 0.72 7.03 -1.49
C ILE A 3 0.79 6.96 -3.02
N ILE A 4 0.20 5.94 -3.61
CA ILE A 4 -0.01 5.81 -5.05
C ILE A 4 -1.51 5.77 -5.31
N SER A 5 -2.00 6.69 -6.14
CA SER A 5 -3.37 6.64 -6.66
C SER A 5 -3.39 5.94 -8.01
N VAL A 6 -4.30 4.97 -8.15
CA VAL A 6 -4.49 4.16 -9.36
C VAL A 6 -5.99 4.00 -9.66
N GLU A 7 -6.31 3.56 -10.87
CA GLU A 7 -7.69 3.25 -11.27
C GLU A 7 -8.22 1.99 -10.56
N ASP A 8 -7.37 0.96 -10.42
CA ASP A 8 -7.70 -0.31 -9.77
C ASP A 8 -6.59 -0.73 -8.79
N ALA A 9 -6.82 -0.52 -7.50
CA ALA A 9 -5.83 -0.79 -6.46
C ALA A 9 -5.57 -2.27 -6.27
N GLN A 10 -6.61 -3.10 -6.39
CA GLN A 10 -6.47 -4.54 -6.24
C GLN A 10 -5.57 -5.09 -7.35
N ARG A 11 -5.88 -4.75 -8.61
CA ARG A 11 -5.09 -5.18 -9.75
C ARG A 11 -3.65 -4.68 -9.67
N CYS A 12 -3.43 -3.44 -9.26
CA CYS A 12 -2.09 -2.90 -9.08
C CYS A 12 -1.30 -3.70 -8.03
N VAL A 13 -1.92 -4.02 -6.90
CA VAL A 13 -1.24 -4.74 -5.81
C VAL A 13 -0.94 -6.19 -6.20
N GLU A 14 -1.95 -6.91 -6.71
CA GLU A 14 -1.85 -8.33 -7.02
C GLU A 14 -0.99 -8.60 -8.26
N ASP A 15 -1.18 -7.86 -9.36
CA ASP A 15 -0.53 -8.15 -10.65
C ASP A 15 0.79 -7.42 -10.86
N LYS A 16 1.11 -6.40 -10.06
CA LYS A 16 2.30 -5.55 -10.28
C LYS A 16 3.15 -5.44 -9.04
N LEU A 17 2.59 -4.95 -7.94
CA LEU A 17 3.36 -4.68 -6.73
C LEU A 17 3.99 -5.95 -6.19
N PHE A 18 3.23 -7.03 -6.01
CA PHE A 18 3.75 -8.30 -5.51
C PHE A 18 4.77 -8.97 -6.43
N GLU A 19 4.78 -8.66 -7.73
CA GLU A 19 5.84 -9.13 -8.65
C GLU A 19 7.14 -8.33 -8.49
N LEU A 20 7.05 -7.06 -8.05
CA LEU A 20 8.19 -6.13 -7.94
C LEU A 20 8.89 -6.19 -6.58
N ILE A 21 8.21 -6.65 -5.53
CA ILE A 21 8.77 -6.72 -4.16
C ILE A 21 8.90 -8.17 -3.69
N CYS A 22 9.85 -8.43 -2.79
CA CYS A 22 9.77 -9.65 -2.00
C CYS A 22 8.70 -9.50 -0.93
N THR A 23 7.65 -10.31 -1.00
CA THR A 23 6.60 -10.38 0.03
C THR A 23 7.17 -10.77 1.40
N CYS A 24 8.33 -11.42 1.44
CA CYS A 24 9.08 -11.70 2.67
C CYS A 24 9.48 -10.45 3.47
N ASN A 25 9.57 -9.28 2.82
CA ASN A 25 9.91 -8.01 3.48
C ASN A 25 8.66 -7.24 3.97
N ILE A 26 7.46 -7.75 3.69
CA ILE A 26 6.20 -7.17 4.18
C ILE A 26 6.02 -7.60 5.64
N LYS A 27 6.05 -6.61 6.54
CA LYS A 27 5.71 -6.79 7.95
C LYS A 27 4.20 -6.99 8.14
N THR A 28 3.42 -6.16 7.47
CA THR A 28 1.95 -6.20 7.52
C THR A 28 1.39 -5.73 6.19
N LEU A 29 0.38 -6.45 5.68
CA LEU A 29 -0.50 -5.99 4.61
C LEU A 29 -1.87 -5.70 5.22
N VAL A 30 -2.37 -4.49 5.01
CA VAL A 30 -3.73 -4.10 5.39
C VAL A 30 -4.51 -3.79 4.12
N ALA A 31 -5.70 -4.35 3.99
CA ALA A 31 -6.66 -3.95 2.96
C ALA A 31 -7.86 -3.31 3.63
N SER A 32 -8.37 -2.22 3.05
CA SER A 32 -9.59 -1.57 3.49
C SER A 32 -10.52 -1.27 2.33
N HIS A 33 -11.80 -1.17 2.65
CA HIS A 33 -12.85 -0.69 1.77
C HIS A 33 -13.54 0.49 2.43
N GLN A 34 -13.61 1.63 1.74
CA GLN A 34 -14.17 2.88 2.28
C GLN A 34 -13.53 3.29 3.62
N GLY A 35 -12.22 3.06 3.77
CA GLY A 35 -11.48 3.39 4.99
C GLY A 35 -11.67 2.43 6.16
N ILE A 36 -12.46 1.36 6.02
CA ILE A 36 -12.63 0.31 7.03
C ILE A 36 -11.82 -0.91 6.64
N ILE A 37 -11.00 -1.40 7.57
CA ILE A 37 -10.12 -2.54 7.38
C ILE A 37 -10.95 -3.81 7.16
N THR A 38 -10.65 -4.52 6.07
CA THR A 38 -11.20 -5.84 5.74
C THR A 38 -10.18 -6.95 5.99
N LEU A 39 -8.88 -6.64 5.87
CA LEU A 39 -7.77 -7.54 6.19
C LEU A 39 -6.63 -6.78 6.87
N PRO A 40 -5.90 -7.39 7.82
CA PRO A 40 -6.05 -8.76 8.31
C PRO A 40 -7.24 -8.91 9.28
N PRO A 41 -7.74 -10.14 9.54
CA PRO A 41 -8.89 -10.37 10.43
C PRO A 41 -8.75 -9.78 11.83
N LYS A 42 -7.52 -9.74 12.37
CA LYS A 42 -7.21 -9.14 13.68
C LYS A 42 -7.54 -7.65 13.75
N LEU A 43 -7.53 -6.96 12.61
CA LEU A 43 -7.82 -5.54 12.49
C LEU A 43 -9.15 -5.26 11.79
N ALA A 44 -9.89 -6.30 11.36
CA ALA A 44 -11.10 -6.12 10.59
C ALA A 44 -12.16 -5.30 11.36
N GLY A 45 -12.85 -4.41 10.65
CA GLY A 45 -13.84 -3.49 11.20
C GLY A 45 -13.26 -2.22 11.84
N LYS A 46 -11.94 -2.11 11.97
CA LYS A 46 -11.28 -0.89 12.47
C LYS A 46 -11.06 0.13 11.34
N PRO A 47 -10.93 1.43 11.67
CA PRO A 47 -10.49 2.44 10.71
C PRO A 47 -9.06 2.19 10.21
N LEU A 48 -8.80 2.45 8.92
CA LEU A 48 -7.47 2.36 8.32
C LEU A 48 -6.45 3.28 9.02
N GLU A 49 -6.90 4.42 9.54
CA GLU A 49 -6.06 5.38 10.25
C GLU A 49 -5.37 4.78 11.50
N GLU A 50 -5.99 3.81 12.18
CA GLU A 50 -5.33 3.08 13.27
C GLU A 50 -4.09 2.32 12.77
N ALA A 51 -4.18 1.71 11.59
CA ALA A 51 -3.04 1.00 10.99
C ALA A 51 -1.98 1.96 10.45
N LYS A 52 -2.37 3.15 9.99
CA LYS A 52 -1.43 4.20 9.54
C LYS A 52 -0.64 4.81 10.68
N ALA A 53 -1.21 4.91 11.88
CA ALA A 53 -0.52 5.44 13.06
C ALA A 53 0.73 4.62 13.43
N GLU A 54 0.73 3.32 13.12
CA GLU A 54 1.88 2.43 13.35
C GLU A 54 2.81 2.29 12.13
N CYS A 55 2.60 3.08 11.07
CA CYS A 55 3.44 3.03 9.88
C CYS A 55 4.83 3.63 10.14
N GLY A 56 5.87 2.81 9.92
CA GLY A 56 7.23 3.29 9.67
C GLY A 56 7.47 3.51 8.18
N ILE A 57 7.98 2.46 7.51
CA ILE A 57 8.15 2.44 6.06
C ILE A 57 6.91 1.80 5.45
N CYS A 58 6.00 2.60 4.89
CA CYS A 58 4.79 2.09 4.25
C CYS A 58 4.46 2.74 2.91
N LEU A 59 3.91 1.91 2.03
CA LEU A 59 3.34 2.27 0.74
C LEU A 59 1.83 2.04 0.80
N GLU A 60 1.05 3.06 0.49
CA GLU A 60 -0.40 2.93 0.33
C GLU A 60 -0.76 2.96 -1.15
N VAL A 61 -1.52 1.98 -1.62
CA VAL A 61 -2.10 1.95 -2.97
C VAL A 61 -3.60 2.15 -2.84
N VAL A 62 -4.13 3.21 -3.46
CA VAL A 62 -5.53 3.62 -3.31
C VAL A 62 -6.22 3.78 -4.66
N ASP A 63 -7.46 3.31 -4.73
CA ASP A 63 -8.42 3.65 -5.78
C ASP A 63 -9.65 4.35 -5.17
N GLY A 64 -10.71 4.56 -5.97
CA GLY A 64 -11.91 5.25 -5.52
C GLY A 64 -12.66 4.60 -4.34
N ARG A 65 -12.34 3.36 -3.95
CA ARG A 65 -13.03 2.62 -2.87
C ARG A 65 -12.11 1.80 -1.97
N ARG A 66 -11.00 1.29 -2.50
CA ARG A 66 -10.09 0.35 -1.84
C ARG A 66 -8.77 1.03 -1.50
N GLN A 67 -8.21 0.65 -0.37
CA GLN A 67 -6.84 1.00 -0.02
C GLN A 67 -6.09 -0.25 0.41
N TYR A 68 -4.83 -0.35 0.00
CA TYR A 68 -3.89 -1.37 0.42
C TYR A 68 -2.69 -0.69 1.05
N LEU A 69 -2.48 -0.90 2.33
CA LEU A 69 -1.33 -0.37 3.07
C LEU A 69 -0.33 -1.51 3.28
N LEU A 70 0.82 -1.41 2.62
CA LEU A 70 1.95 -2.32 2.78
C LEU A 70 2.94 -1.69 3.74
N VAL A 71 3.19 -2.35 4.87
CA VAL A 71 4.20 -1.96 5.85
C VAL A 71 5.40 -2.88 5.68
N PHE A 72 6.59 -2.30 5.50
CA PHE A 72 7.82 -3.04 5.25
C PHE A 72 8.71 -3.12 6.50
N PHE A 73 9.43 -4.24 6.67
CA PHE A 73 10.53 -4.31 7.64
C PHE A 73 11.71 -3.45 7.21
N THR A 74 12.08 -3.59 5.94
CA THR A 74 13.18 -2.88 5.29
C THR A 74 12.95 -2.87 3.79
N LEU A 75 13.50 -1.87 3.11
CA LEU A 75 13.54 -1.80 1.65
C LEU A 75 14.98 -1.53 1.22
N LYS A 76 15.49 -2.35 0.30
CA LYS A 76 16.82 -2.12 -0.31
C LYS A 76 16.78 -0.95 -1.29
N ILE A 77 15.68 -0.84 -2.02
CA ILE A 77 15.34 0.30 -2.88
C ILE A 77 14.65 1.37 -2.02
N GLY A 78 14.88 2.65 -2.28
CA GLY A 78 14.17 3.71 -1.55
C GLY A 78 12.66 3.56 -1.68
N LEU A 79 11.90 3.90 -0.63
CA LEU A 79 10.43 3.82 -0.66
C LEU A 79 9.84 4.68 -1.80
N ARG A 80 10.44 5.84 -2.06
CA ARG A 80 10.02 6.74 -3.15
C ARG A 80 10.32 6.13 -4.52
N ASP A 81 11.51 5.57 -4.72
CA ASP A 81 11.88 4.93 -5.98
C ASP A 81 10.97 3.73 -6.27
N LEU A 82 10.69 2.91 -5.24
CA LEU A 82 9.70 1.82 -5.36
C LEU A 82 8.33 2.38 -5.75
N ALA A 83 7.88 3.46 -5.11
CA ALA A 83 6.58 4.04 -5.41
C ALA A 83 6.49 4.55 -6.84
N GLU A 84 7.55 5.18 -7.37
CA GLU A 84 7.61 5.65 -8.76
C GLU A 84 7.58 4.49 -9.77
N ILE A 85 8.29 3.40 -9.49
CA ILE A 85 8.27 2.17 -10.31
C ILE A 85 6.86 1.58 -10.33
N VAL A 86 6.24 1.43 -9.17
CA VAL A 86 4.89 0.84 -9.04
C VAL A 86 3.84 1.74 -9.68
N ALA A 87 3.90 3.04 -9.45
CA ALA A 87 3.00 4.01 -10.08
C ALA A 87 3.09 3.91 -11.61
N THR A 88 4.30 3.84 -12.16
CA THR A 88 4.51 3.65 -13.61
C THR A 88 3.91 2.33 -14.10
N ALA A 89 4.17 1.23 -13.39
CA ALA A 89 3.65 -0.10 -13.76
C ALA A 89 2.12 -0.17 -13.69
N CYS A 90 1.50 0.59 -12.79
CA CYS A 90 0.05 0.63 -12.59
C CYS A 90 -0.64 1.79 -13.32
N ARG A 91 0.09 2.59 -14.12
CA ARG A 91 -0.41 3.83 -14.76
C ARG A 91 -1.06 4.80 -13.76
N GLY A 92 -0.53 4.83 -12.54
CA GLY A 92 -0.96 5.67 -11.44
C GLY A 92 -0.10 6.90 -11.24
N ASN A 93 -0.38 7.61 -10.15
CA ASN A 93 0.35 8.80 -9.73
C ASN A 93 0.85 8.65 -8.30
N VAL A 94 2.09 9.05 -8.06
CA VAL A 94 2.62 9.17 -6.70
C VAL A 94 2.06 10.42 -6.06
N LEU A 95 1.31 10.26 -4.97
CA LEU A 95 0.87 11.32 -4.10
C LEU A 95 1.85 11.38 -2.92
N SER A 96 2.72 12.40 -2.95
CA SER A 96 3.59 12.66 -1.80
C SER A 96 2.79 13.44 -0.76
N LEU A 97 2.61 12.87 0.44
CA LEU A 97 2.29 13.67 1.61
C LEU A 97 3.60 14.23 2.18
N PRO A 98 3.65 15.52 2.54
CA PRO A 98 4.81 16.13 3.17
C PRO A 98 5.20 15.43 4.48
#